data_AF-A0A3A1X8N2-F1
#
_entry.id   AF-A0A3A1X8N2-F1
#
_cell.length_a   1.000
_cell.length_b   1.000
_cell.length_c   1.000
_cell.angle_alpha   90.00
_cell.angle_beta   90.00
_cell.angle_gamma   90.00
#
_symmetry.space_group_name_H-M   'P 1'
#
loop_
_entity.id
_entity.type
_entity.pdbx_description
1 polymer ?
#
loop_
_entity_poly.entity_id
_entity_poly.type
_entity_poly.pdbx_seq_one_letter_code
_entity_poly.pdbx_strand_id
1 'polypeptide(L)'
;MTSCAPIGVFDSGLGGISVVRQLHASMPNERIVYFGDSANAPYGIKTPQEVRDLSFKIVEHFASLNVKAVVIACNTATSAAVKDLRAHYNMPIIGMEPALKLACDLGGGKPQRVIVAATPLTLRERKFAELMNRFTQNHKIFSRPCPDLVEIVENGDLGNKNIVMSALHKYFDSYDLTNIDSVVLGCTHFVFYKSYFRE
;
A
#
# COMPACT_ATOMS: atom_id res chain seq x y z
N MET A 1 11.41 -10.09 -28.12
CA MET A 1 12.77 -9.70 -27.67
C MET A 1 12.69 -9.29 -26.21
N THR A 2 13.64 -9.71 -25.37
CA THR A 2 13.74 -9.28 -23.97
C THR A 2 14.23 -7.84 -23.90
N SER A 3 13.45 -6.94 -23.29
CA SER A 3 13.80 -5.52 -23.17
C SER A 3 14.68 -5.25 -21.95
N CYS A 4 15.78 -4.52 -22.15
CA CYS A 4 16.66 -4.04 -21.08
C CYS A 4 16.19 -2.71 -20.46
N ALA A 5 15.07 -2.15 -20.92
CA ALA A 5 14.51 -0.92 -20.36
C ALA A 5 14.12 -1.10 -18.87
N PRO A 6 14.20 -0.06 -18.04
CA PRO A 6 13.94 -0.17 -16.61
C PRO A 6 12.45 -0.38 -16.29
N ILE A 7 12.18 -0.83 -15.07
CA ILE A 7 10.84 -0.82 -14.45
C ILE A 7 10.71 0.47 -13.63
N GLY A 8 9.69 1.28 -13.94
CA GLY A 8 9.33 2.42 -13.11
C GLY A 8 8.57 1.95 -11.87
N VAL A 9 8.95 2.40 -10.69
CA VAL A 9 8.25 2.10 -9.43
C VAL A 9 7.94 3.42 -8.76
N PHE A 10 6.68 3.70 -8.44
CA PHE A 10 6.35 4.90 -7.68
C PHE A 10 5.51 4.65 -6.46
N ASP A 11 5.69 5.54 -5.48
CA ASP A 11 4.92 5.59 -4.25
C ASP A 11 4.62 7.05 -3.90
N SER A 12 3.66 7.27 -2.99
CA SER A 12 3.35 8.62 -2.52
C SER A 12 4.46 9.22 -1.63
N GLY A 13 5.49 8.45 -1.28
CA GLY A 13 6.60 8.91 -0.45
C GLY A 13 7.69 7.84 -0.30
N LEU A 14 8.16 7.59 0.92
CA LEU A 14 9.25 6.66 1.23
C LEU A 14 8.81 5.19 1.39
N GLY A 15 7.52 4.94 1.62
CA GLY A 15 6.97 3.60 1.86
C GLY A 15 7.33 2.60 0.76
N GLY A 16 7.30 3.03 -0.49
CA GLY A 16 7.55 2.21 -1.68
C GLY A 16 8.95 1.62 -1.78
N ILE A 17 9.92 2.13 -1.01
CA ILE A 17 11.27 1.55 -0.94
C ILE A 17 11.21 0.09 -0.47
N SER A 18 10.22 -0.25 0.37
CA SER A 18 9.99 -1.64 0.79
C SER A 18 9.65 -2.57 -0.39
N VAL A 19 8.89 -2.08 -1.36
CA VAL A 19 8.53 -2.81 -2.58
C VAL A 19 9.74 -2.90 -3.51
N VAL A 20 10.49 -1.81 -3.69
CA VAL A 20 11.74 -1.81 -4.46
C VAL A 20 12.72 -2.85 -3.92
N ARG A 21 12.89 -2.92 -2.60
CA ARG A 21 13.74 -3.93 -1.95
C ARG A 21 13.32 -5.36 -2.30
N GLN A 22 12.03 -5.65 -2.33
CA GLN A 22 11.53 -6.98 -2.71
C GLN A 22 11.70 -7.26 -4.22
N LEU A 23 11.46 -6.25 -5.06
CA LEU A 23 11.69 -6.37 -6.51
C LEU A 23 13.15 -6.64 -6.82
N HIS A 24 14.08 -5.90 -6.21
CA HIS A 24 15.51 -6.10 -6.39
C HIS A 24 15.97 -7.49 -5.93
N ALA A 25 15.41 -8.01 -4.81
CA ALA A 25 15.73 -9.35 -4.35
C ALA A 25 15.19 -10.45 -5.29
N SER A 26 13.99 -10.28 -5.83
CA SER A 26 13.31 -11.29 -6.66
C SER A 26 13.73 -11.23 -8.13
N MET A 27 14.14 -10.06 -8.61
CA MET A 27 14.49 -9.78 -9.99
C MET A 27 15.82 -8.99 -10.05
N PRO A 28 16.94 -9.60 -9.62
CA PRO A 28 18.22 -8.90 -9.42
C PRO A 28 18.84 -8.34 -10.71
N ASN A 29 18.37 -8.80 -11.88
CA ASN A 29 18.86 -8.34 -13.19
C ASN A 29 18.03 -7.17 -13.75
N GLU A 30 16.96 -6.75 -13.05
CA GLU A 30 16.13 -5.65 -13.51
C GLU A 30 16.66 -4.29 -13.05
N ARG A 31 16.62 -3.31 -13.95
CA ARG A 31 16.91 -1.92 -13.61
C ARG A 31 15.64 -1.26 -13.08
N ILE A 32 15.72 -0.59 -11.95
CA ILE A 32 14.57 0.07 -11.31
C ILE A 32 14.78 1.59 -11.32
N VAL A 33 13.76 2.33 -11.76
CA VAL A 33 13.68 3.79 -11.56
C VAL A 33 12.60 4.03 -10.51
N TYR A 34 12.99 4.51 -9.33
CA TYR A 34 12.05 4.80 -8.25
C TYR A 34 11.68 6.28 -8.21
N PHE A 35 10.38 6.57 -8.03
CA PHE A 35 9.86 7.91 -7.78
C PHE A 35 9.04 7.93 -6.50
N GLY A 36 9.52 8.63 -5.47
CA GLY A 36 8.76 8.88 -4.24
C GLY A 36 8.24 10.31 -4.21
N ASP A 37 6.91 10.47 -4.19
CA ASP A 37 6.26 11.80 -4.23
C ASP A 37 6.11 12.45 -2.84
N SER A 38 7.18 12.43 -2.02
CA SER A 38 7.14 12.94 -0.65
C SER A 38 6.68 14.40 -0.55
N ALA A 39 6.92 15.22 -1.59
CA ALA A 39 6.44 16.60 -1.66
C ALA A 39 4.89 16.72 -1.62
N ASN A 40 4.18 15.67 -2.05
CA ASN A 40 2.73 15.59 -2.00
C ASN A 40 2.23 14.53 -1.00
N ALA A 41 3.11 13.92 -0.19
CA ALA A 41 2.68 12.98 0.84
C ALA A 41 1.83 13.69 1.93
N PRO A 42 0.93 12.97 2.62
CA PRO A 42 0.44 11.64 2.29
C PRO A 42 -0.72 11.69 1.29
N TYR A 43 -0.79 10.74 0.36
CA TYR A 43 -1.94 10.62 -0.55
C TYR A 43 -3.24 10.20 0.16
N GLY A 44 -3.11 9.53 1.30
CA GLY A 44 -4.22 8.94 2.05
C GLY A 44 -5.30 9.91 2.55
N ILE A 45 -5.00 11.21 2.55
CA ILE A 45 -5.90 12.30 3.00
C ILE A 45 -6.38 13.19 1.85
N LYS A 46 -5.89 12.96 0.62
CA LYS A 46 -6.28 13.74 -0.56
C LYS A 46 -7.61 13.25 -1.13
N THR A 47 -8.14 13.99 -2.10
CA THR A 47 -9.27 13.53 -2.90
C THR A 47 -8.83 12.46 -3.92
N PRO A 48 -9.74 11.58 -4.36
CA PRO A 48 -9.43 10.60 -5.40
C PRO A 48 -8.94 11.25 -6.70
N GLN A 49 -9.49 12.42 -7.06
CA GLN A 49 -9.09 13.14 -8.28
C GLN A 49 -7.64 13.64 -8.18
N GLU A 50 -7.25 14.27 -7.07
CA GLU A 50 -5.88 14.73 -6.88
C GLU A 50 -4.87 13.57 -6.96
N VAL A 51 -5.18 12.43 -6.32
CA VAL A 51 -4.31 11.24 -6.38
C VAL A 51 -4.20 10.71 -7.82
N ARG A 52 -5.31 10.71 -8.57
CA ARG A 52 -5.28 10.34 -10.00
C ARG A 52 -4.39 11.29 -10.79
N ASP A 53 -4.58 12.59 -10.68
CA ASP A 53 -3.82 13.59 -11.44
C ASP A 53 -2.31 13.49 -11.14
N LEU A 54 -1.93 13.32 -9.87
CA LEU A 54 -0.55 13.09 -9.47
C LEU A 54 0.01 11.78 -10.06
N SER A 55 -0.77 10.70 -10.00
CA SER A 55 -0.37 9.40 -10.55
C SER A 55 -0.14 9.47 -12.07
N PHE A 56 -1.00 10.17 -12.81
CA PHE A 56 -0.83 10.37 -14.26
C PHE A 56 0.44 11.14 -14.59
N LYS A 57 0.74 12.23 -13.86
CA LYS A 57 2.00 12.98 -14.05
C LYS A 57 3.24 12.12 -13.84
N ILE A 58 3.23 11.25 -12.82
CA ILE A 58 4.35 10.34 -12.55
C ILE A 58 4.50 9.30 -13.66
N VAL A 59 3.39 8.72 -14.14
CA VAL A 59 3.42 7.72 -15.22
C VAL A 59 3.83 8.36 -16.56
N GLU A 60 3.42 9.58 -16.84
CA GLU A 60 3.89 10.37 -17.99
C GLU A 60 5.40 10.60 -17.93
N HIS A 61 5.94 10.97 -16.76
CA HIS A 61 7.38 11.06 -16.56
C HIS A 61 8.09 9.73 -16.84
N PHE A 62 7.58 8.61 -16.33
CA PHE A 62 8.16 7.30 -16.64
C PHE A 62 8.07 6.92 -18.12
N ALA A 63 6.99 7.29 -18.81
CA ALA A 63 6.87 7.07 -20.26
C ALA A 63 7.98 7.82 -21.01
N SER A 64 8.31 9.06 -20.62
CA SER A 64 9.43 9.82 -21.20
C SER A 64 10.80 9.17 -20.95
N LEU A 65 10.94 8.39 -19.88
CA LEU A 65 12.14 7.62 -19.56
C LEU A 65 12.16 6.24 -20.24
N ASN A 66 11.16 5.92 -21.08
CA ASN A 66 11.03 4.66 -21.79
C ASN A 66 11.07 3.44 -20.86
N VAL A 67 10.40 3.49 -19.70
CA VAL A 67 10.25 2.29 -18.84
C VAL A 67 9.47 1.20 -19.57
N LYS A 68 9.80 -0.07 -19.35
CA LYS A 68 9.06 -1.20 -19.95
C LYS A 68 7.79 -1.58 -19.19
N ALA A 69 7.69 -1.18 -17.94
CA ALA A 69 6.54 -1.43 -17.07
C ALA A 69 6.54 -0.41 -15.92
N VAL A 70 5.37 -0.19 -15.32
CA VAL A 70 5.22 0.63 -14.12
C VAL A 70 4.60 -0.18 -12.99
N VAL A 71 5.20 -0.12 -11.80
CA VAL A 71 4.66 -0.62 -10.55
C VAL A 71 4.20 0.55 -9.69
N ILE A 72 2.91 0.59 -9.40
CA ILE A 72 2.31 1.49 -8.42
C ILE A 72 2.48 0.82 -7.05
N ALA A 73 3.53 1.18 -6.32
CA ALA A 73 3.78 0.65 -4.98
C ALA A 73 2.78 1.19 -3.94
N CYS A 74 2.26 2.40 -4.14
CA CYS A 74 1.30 2.99 -3.21
C CYS A 74 -0.07 2.30 -3.30
N ASN A 75 -0.57 1.75 -2.18
CA ASN A 75 -1.92 1.20 -2.11
C ASN A 75 -2.99 2.26 -2.40
N THR A 76 -2.80 3.49 -1.90
CA THR A 76 -3.74 4.60 -2.13
C THR A 76 -3.81 4.98 -3.61
N ALA A 77 -2.67 5.15 -4.27
CA ALA A 77 -2.61 5.44 -5.70
C ALA A 77 -3.15 4.28 -6.54
N THR A 78 -2.88 3.03 -6.13
CA THR A 78 -3.43 1.86 -6.79
C THR A 78 -4.96 1.88 -6.74
N SER A 79 -5.54 2.09 -5.56
CA SER A 79 -6.99 2.12 -5.38
C SER A 79 -7.66 3.23 -6.20
N ALA A 80 -7.04 4.41 -6.27
CA ALA A 80 -7.61 5.56 -6.96
C ALA A 80 -7.39 5.57 -8.49
N ALA A 81 -6.23 5.12 -8.99
CA ALA A 81 -5.79 5.43 -10.35
C ALA A 81 -5.49 4.23 -11.25
N VAL A 82 -5.30 3.01 -10.72
CA VAL A 82 -4.75 1.88 -11.52
C VAL A 82 -5.61 1.52 -12.73
N LYS A 83 -6.94 1.64 -12.62
CA LYS A 83 -7.87 1.32 -13.72
C LYS A 83 -7.72 2.31 -14.86
N ASP A 84 -7.69 3.59 -14.53
CA ASP A 84 -7.61 4.68 -15.50
C ASP A 84 -6.24 4.67 -16.20
N LEU A 85 -5.16 4.43 -15.44
CA LEU A 85 -3.81 4.27 -15.98
C LEU A 85 -3.70 3.09 -16.96
N ARG A 86 -4.30 1.93 -16.62
CA ARG A 86 -4.33 0.75 -17.52
C ARG A 86 -5.14 0.97 -18.78
N ALA A 87 -6.17 1.82 -18.73
CA ALA A 87 -6.96 2.16 -19.91
C ALA A 87 -6.24 3.16 -20.82
N HIS A 88 -5.37 4.01 -20.26
CA HIS A 88 -4.68 5.06 -20.99
C HIS A 88 -3.34 4.61 -21.61
N TYR A 89 -2.57 3.76 -20.91
CA TYR A 89 -1.23 3.36 -21.34
C TYR A 89 -1.17 1.91 -21.80
N ASN A 90 -0.43 1.67 -22.90
CA ASN A 90 -0.22 0.32 -23.44
C ASN A 90 0.83 -0.50 -22.67
N MET A 91 1.73 0.15 -21.92
CA MET A 91 2.72 -0.57 -21.12
C MET A 91 2.07 -1.26 -19.91
N PRO A 92 2.63 -2.38 -19.42
CA PRO A 92 2.13 -3.03 -18.21
C PRO A 92 2.12 -2.08 -17.01
N ILE A 93 0.93 -1.87 -16.42
CA ILE A 93 0.73 -1.17 -15.15
C ILE A 93 0.34 -2.16 -14.07
N ILE A 94 1.23 -2.37 -13.10
CA ILE A 94 1.07 -3.28 -11.97
C ILE A 94 0.70 -2.45 -10.76
N GLY A 95 -0.43 -2.75 -10.13
CA GLY A 95 -0.82 -2.12 -8.86
C GLY A 95 -0.69 -3.12 -7.71
N MET A 96 -0.65 -2.61 -6.49
CA MET A 96 -0.72 -3.44 -5.29
C MET A 96 -2.06 -4.16 -5.18
N GLU A 97 -2.02 -5.40 -4.70
CA GLU A 97 -3.23 -6.11 -4.28
C GLU A 97 -3.22 -6.22 -2.75
N PRO A 98 -4.32 -5.87 -2.06
CA PRO A 98 -4.37 -5.96 -0.60
C PRO A 98 -4.16 -7.39 -0.12
N ALA A 99 -3.38 -7.55 0.96
CA ALA A 99 -3.14 -8.87 1.57
C ALA A 99 -4.35 -9.46 2.33
N LEU A 100 -5.54 -8.88 2.16
CA LEU A 100 -6.78 -9.35 2.78
C LEU A 100 -7.13 -10.77 2.37
N LYS A 101 -7.02 -11.10 1.06
CA LYS A 101 -7.28 -12.46 0.60
C LYS A 101 -6.35 -13.46 1.28
N LEU A 102 -5.06 -13.16 1.35
CA LEU A 102 -4.09 -14.00 2.02
C LEU A 102 -4.44 -14.20 3.50
N ALA A 103 -4.79 -13.11 4.20
CA ALA A 103 -5.21 -13.17 5.61
C ALA A 103 -6.43 -14.07 5.82
N CYS A 104 -7.41 -14.04 4.92
CA CYS A 104 -8.57 -14.93 4.95
C CYS A 104 -8.20 -16.39 4.64
N ASP A 105 -7.33 -16.62 3.66
CA ASP A 105 -6.92 -17.96 3.21
C ASP A 105 -6.07 -18.72 4.26
N LEU A 106 -5.35 -18.00 5.14
CA LEU A 106 -4.57 -18.59 6.24
C LEU A 106 -5.41 -19.46 7.19
N GLY A 107 -6.72 -19.21 7.29
CA GLY A 107 -7.63 -19.98 8.13
C GLY A 107 -7.93 -21.39 7.65
N GLY A 108 -7.47 -21.78 6.45
CA GLY A 108 -7.70 -23.12 5.89
C GLY A 108 -9.19 -23.45 5.74
N GLY A 109 -10.01 -22.46 5.39
CA GLY A 109 -11.47 -22.59 5.26
C GLY A 109 -12.27 -22.27 6.53
N LYS A 110 -11.62 -21.94 7.65
CA LYS A 110 -12.31 -21.46 8.86
C LYS A 110 -12.56 -19.94 8.78
N PRO A 111 -13.66 -19.42 9.36
CA PRO A 111 -13.85 -17.99 9.51
C PRO A 111 -12.64 -17.33 10.19
N GLN A 112 -12.24 -16.16 9.69
CA GLN A 112 -11.10 -15.40 10.20
C GLN A 112 -11.56 -14.03 10.72
N ARG A 113 -10.84 -13.49 11.68
CA ARG A 113 -11.04 -12.19 12.29
C ARG A 113 -9.83 -11.33 11.96
N VAL A 114 -9.98 -10.44 10.98
CA VAL A 114 -8.88 -9.72 10.36
C VAL A 114 -9.04 -8.23 10.57
N ILE A 115 -8.01 -7.55 11.07
CA ILE A 115 -7.95 -6.09 11.04
C ILE A 115 -7.23 -5.65 9.78
N VAL A 116 -7.82 -4.72 9.03
CA VAL A 116 -7.24 -4.13 7.84
C VAL A 116 -6.80 -2.70 8.17
N ALA A 117 -5.51 -2.55 8.48
CA ALA A 117 -4.89 -1.26 8.76
C ALA A 117 -4.48 -0.60 7.45
N ALA A 118 -5.06 0.53 7.09
CA ALA A 118 -4.74 1.24 5.84
C ALA A 118 -4.96 2.76 5.96
N THR A 119 -4.71 3.49 4.87
CA THR A 119 -5.03 4.93 4.83
C THR A 119 -6.54 5.16 4.69
N PRO A 120 -7.07 6.31 5.15
CA PRO A 120 -8.50 6.63 5.01
C PRO A 120 -9.01 6.54 3.58
N LEU A 121 -8.28 7.11 2.61
CA LEU A 121 -8.66 7.05 1.20
C LEU A 121 -8.67 5.60 0.67
N THR A 122 -7.64 4.80 0.98
CA THR A 122 -7.60 3.37 0.55
C THR A 122 -8.85 2.61 0.99
N LEU A 123 -9.30 2.81 2.24
CA LEU A 123 -10.47 2.12 2.78
C LEU A 123 -11.81 2.61 2.19
N ARG A 124 -11.88 3.87 1.74
CA ARG A 124 -13.09 4.46 1.14
C ARG A 124 -13.23 4.15 -0.35
N GLU A 125 -12.13 3.87 -1.03
CA GLU A 125 -12.15 3.61 -2.47
C GLU A 125 -12.96 2.37 -2.82
N ARG A 126 -13.75 2.51 -3.90
CA ARG A 126 -14.75 1.52 -4.31
C ARG A 126 -14.15 0.12 -4.50
N LYS A 127 -12.98 0.02 -5.15
CA LYS A 127 -12.30 -1.27 -5.39
C LYS A 127 -12.00 -2.00 -4.07
N PHE A 128 -11.53 -1.27 -3.07
CA PHE A 128 -11.18 -1.85 -1.78
C PHE A 128 -12.42 -2.21 -0.98
N ALA A 129 -13.45 -1.35 -1.00
CA ALA A 129 -14.74 -1.66 -0.39
C ALA A 129 -15.39 -2.91 -1.00
N GLU A 130 -15.36 -3.05 -2.32
CA GLU A 130 -15.83 -4.26 -3.01
C GLU A 130 -15.03 -5.50 -2.61
N LEU A 131 -13.70 -5.39 -2.48
CA LEU A 131 -12.87 -6.49 -1.99
C LEU A 131 -13.26 -6.89 -0.56
N MET A 132 -13.37 -5.92 0.36
CA MET A 132 -13.78 -6.18 1.75
C MET A 132 -15.14 -6.89 1.81
N ASN A 133 -16.13 -6.37 1.08
CA ASN A 133 -17.49 -6.92 1.04
C ASN A 133 -17.55 -8.38 0.55
N ARG A 134 -16.64 -8.79 -0.34
CA ARG A 134 -16.55 -10.21 -0.78
C ARG A 134 -16.12 -11.14 0.35
N PHE A 135 -15.27 -10.67 1.27
CA PHE A 135 -14.76 -11.48 2.37
C PHE A 135 -15.61 -11.40 3.64
N THR A 136 -16.39 -10.33 3.84
CA THR A 136 -17.23 -10.18 5.04
C THR A 136 -18.34 -11.23 5.16
N GLN A 137 -18.67 -11.94 4.08
CA GLN A 137 -19.67 -13.03 4.13
C GLN A 137 -19.19 -14.22 4.98
N ASN A 138 -17.89 -14.52 4.96
CA ASN A 138 -17.32 -15.70 5.63
C ASN A 138 -16.32 -15.34 6.74
N HIS A 139 -15.91 -14.07 6.84
CA HIS A 139 -14.88 -13.59 7.75
C HIS A 139 -15.36 -12.32 8.46
N LYS A 140 -14.84 -12.08 9.67
CA LYS A 140 -15.05 -10.83 10.39
C LYS A 140 -13.92 -9.86 10.08
N ILE A 141 -14.18 -8.87 9.23
CA ILE A 141 -13.18 -7.90 8.77
C ILE A 141 -13.41 -6.57 9.46
N PHE A 142 -12.37 -6.01 10.08
CA PHE A 142 -12.40 -4.71 10.73
C PHE A 142 -11.53 -3.72 9.96
N SER A 143 -12.11 -2.62 9.48
CA SER A 143 -11.35 -1.55 8.81
C SER A 143 -10.78 -0.57 9.83
N ARG A 144 -9.47 -0.33 9.81
CA ARG A 144 -8.79 0.58 10.74
C ARG A 144 -7.97 1.62 9.97
N PRO A 145 -8.45 2.87 9.86
CA PRO A 145 -7.64 3.96 9.31
C PRO A 145 -6.52 4.33 10.30
N CYS A 146 -5.28 4.39 9.81
CA CYS A 146 -4.08 4.70 10.61
C CYS A 146 -3.20 5.80 9.97
N PRO A 147 -3.70 7.05 9.80
CA PRO A 147 -2.95 8.12 9.15
C PRO A 147 -1.62 8.47 9.84
N ASP A 148 -1.59 8.52 11.18
CA ASP A 148 -0.39 8.93 11.94
C ASP A 148 0.83 8.05 11.63
N LEU A 149 0.62 6.76 11.33
CA LEU A 149 1.70 5.82 10.99
C LEU A 149 2.42 6.20 9.69
N VAL A 150 1.76 6.90 8.77
CA VAL A 150 2.40 7.42 7.55
C VAL A 150 3.27 8.63 7.90
N GLU A 151 2.73 9.57 8.69
CA GLU A 151 3.41 10.79 9.10
C GLU A 151 4.71 10.50 9.86
N ILE A 152 4.70 9.52 10.78
CA ILE A 152 5.88 9.11 11.54
C ILE A 152 7.04 8.70 10.62
N VAL A 153 6.77 8.00 9.51
CA VAL A 153 7.83 7.60 8.57
C VAL A 153 8.31 8.78 7.74
N GLU A 154 7.40 9.60 7.20
CA GLU A 154 7.77 10.74 6.37
C GLU A 154 8.51 11.84 7.17
N ASN A 155 8.25 11.95 8.48
CA ASN A 155 8.97 12.86 9.38
C ASN A 155 10.33 12.32 9.87
N GLY A 156 10.69 11.07 9.52
CA GLY A 156 11.94 10.45 9.96
C GLY A 156 11.91 9.90 11.40
N ASP A 157 10.73 9.82 12.02
CA ASP A 157 10.53 9.38 13.41
C ASP A 157 10.41 7.85 13.57
N LEU A 158 10.68 7.08 12.52
CA LEU A 158 10.58 5.60 12.53
C LEU A 158 11.39 4.93 13.65
N GLY A 159 12.50 5.54 14.08
CA GLY A 159 13.34 5.07 15.19
C GLY A 159 12.81 5.40 16.59
N ASN A 160 11.79 6.28 16.70
CA ASN A 160 11.24 6.70 17.98
C ASN A 160 10.16 5.73 18.46
N LYS A 161 10.60 4.69 19.18
CA LYS A 161 9.72 3.64 19.73
C LYS A 161 8.51 4.19 20.49
N ASN A 162 8.67 5.25 21.29
CA ASN A 162 7.57 5.81 22.07
C ASN A 162 6.48 6.41 21.20
N ILE A 163 6.85 7.15 20.14
CA ILE A 163 5.88 7.72 19.19
C ILE A 163 5.16 6.60 18.44
N VAL A 164 5.92 5.59 17.95
CA VAL A 164 5.35 4.45 17.22
C VAL A 164 4.36 3.67 18.09
N MET A 165 4.76 3.27 19.30
CA MET A 165 3.89 2.49 20.19
C MET A 165 2.67 3.29 20.63
N SER A 166 2.81 4.59 20.92
CA SER A 166 1.67 5.45 21.25
C SER A 166 0.64 5.49 20.11
N ALA A 167 1.09 5.62 18.86
CA ALA A 167 0.21 5.56 17.69
C ALA A 167 -0.46 4.19 17.54
N LEU A 168 0.27 3.09 17.75
CA LEU A 168 -0.30 1.75 17.70
C LEU A 168 -1.35 1.54 18.80
N HIS A 169 -1.05 1.87 20.05
CA HIS A 169 -2.02 1.78 21.16
C HIS A 169 -3.30 2.57 20.86
N LYS A 170 -3.16 3.81 20.39
CA LYS A 170 -4.30 4.65 19.95
C LYS A 170 -5.21 3.94 18.93
N TYR A 171 -4.64 3.13 18.03
CA TYR A 171 -5.40 2.45 16.99
C TYR A 171 -5.90 1.06 17.38
N PHE A 172 -5.16 0.33 18.21
CA PHE A 172 -5.38 -1.10 18.40
C PHE A 172 -5.91 -1.49 19.79
N ASP A 173 -5.80 -0.64 20.82
CA ASP A 173 -6.23 -0.97 22.18
C ASP A 173 -7.76 -1.18 22.32
N SER A 174 -8.55 -0.62 21.40
CA SER A 174 -10.00 -0.85 21.38
C SER A 174 -10.39 -2.25 20.90
N TYR A 175 -9.45 -3.03 20.36
CA TYR A 175 -9.70 -4.38 19.88
C TYR A 175 -9.29 -5.41 20.93
N ASP A 176 -10.09 -6.46 21.05
CA ASP A 176 -9.64 -7.68 21.71
C ASP A 176 -8.71 -8.47 20.78
N LEU A 177 -7.42 -8.16 20.87
CA LEU A 177 -6.38 -8.73 20.01
C LEU A 177 -6.19 -10.24 20.22
N THR A 178 -6.61 -10.79 21.37
CA THR A 178 -6.57 -12.26 21.61
C THR A 178 -7.50 -13.03 20.67
N ASN A 179 -8.50 -12.34 20.13
CA ASN A 179 -9.48 -12.85 19.18
C ASN A 179 -9.28 -12.31 17.76
N ILE A 180 -8.10 -11.81 17.42
CA ILE A 180 -7.76 -11.36 16.06
C ILE A 180 -6.73 -12.35 15.47
N ASP A 181 -7.04 -12.92 14.32
CA ASP A 181 -6.17 -13.90 13.65
C ASP A 181 -5.03 -13.21 12.90
N SER A 182 -5.28 -12.01 12.35
CA SER A 182 -4.28 -11.29 11.57
C SER A 182 -4.55 -9.78 11.44
N VAL A 183 -3.46 -9.04 11.23
CA VAL A 183 -3.49 -7.62 10.83
C VAL A 183 -2.89 -7.48 9.44
N VAL A 184 -3.69 -6.99 8.50
CA VAL A 184 -3.28 -6.64 7.13
C VAL A 184 -2.68 -5.24 7.14
N LEU A 185 -1.43 -5.14 6.68
CA LEU A 185 -0.72 -3.88 6.48
C LEU A 185 -1.03 -3.32 5.09
N GLY A 186 -2.13 -2.59 4.97
CA GLY A 186 -2.66 -1.99 3.74
C GLY A 186 -2.01 -0.67 3.34
N CYS A 187 -0.81 -0.35 3.83
CA CYS A 187 -0.02 0.82 3.45
C CYS A 187 1.47 0.41 3.38
N THR A 188 2.18 0.92 2.38
CA THR A 188 3.60 0.65 2.16
C THR A 188 4.47 1.09 3.33
N HIS A 189 4.10 2.15 4.04
CA HIS A 189 4.80 2.62 5.25
C HIS A 189 4.68 1.64 6.42
N PHE A 190 3.58 0.88 6.51
CA PHE A 190 3.28 0.12 7.71
C PHE A 190 4.19 -1.10 7.90
N VAL A 191 4.81 -1.56 6.80
CA VAL A 191 5.75 -2.69 6.84
C VAL A 191 6.97 -2.42 7.70
N PHE A 192 7.35 -1.15 7.88
CA PHE A 192 8.46 -0.75 8.74
C PHE A 192 8.13 -0.95 10.23
N TYR A 193 6.85 -1.02 10.58
CA TYR A 193 6.41 -1.27 11.96
C TYR A 193 6.17 -2.75 12.27
N LYS A 194 6.51 -3.69 11.36
CA LYS A 194 6.14 -5.11 11.50
C LYS A 194 6.59 -5.74 12.83
N SER A 195 7.73 -5.32 13.38
CA SER A 195 8.18 -5.77 14.71
C SER A 195 7.31 -5.20 15.83
N TYR A 196 6.97 -3.92 15.76
CA TYR A 196 6.13 -3.23 16.75
C TYR A 196 4.69 -3.77 16.78
N PHE A 197 4.15 -4.18 15.63
CA PHE A 197 2.83 -4.85 15.55
C PHE A 197 2.75 -6.20 16.29
N ARG A 198 3.90 -6.77 16.69
CA ARG A 198 3.98 -8.06 17.40
C ARG A 198 4.26 -7.91 18.90
N GLU A 199 4.56 -6.69 19.34
CA GLU A 199 4.67 -6.34 20.76
C GLU A 199 3.27 -6.16 21.35
#